data_AF-A0A9K3HZ68-F1
#
_entry.id   AF-A0A9K3HZ68-F1
#
_cell.length_a   1.000
_cell.length_b   1.000
_cell.length_c   1.000
_cell.angle_alpha   90.00
_cell.angle_beta   90.00
_cell.angle_gamma   90.00
#
_symmetry.space_group_name_H-M   'P 1'
#
loop_
_entity.id
_entity.type
_entity.pdbx_description
1 polymer ?
#
loop_
_entity_poly.entity_id
_entity_poly.type
_entity_poly.pdbx_seq_one_letter_code
_entity_poly.pdbx_strand_id
1 'polypeptide(L)'
;MVAEDFILPDDVSAMAKLHLGLTSITIRLMHLSPPIEFPNGTRREMKEKGYRYALRSWLRFMNTAGIEVGDTVYFCFDELEQHLIVERVVPHIRCT
;
A
#
# COMPACT_ATOMS: atom_id res chain seq x y z
N MET A 1 -1.64 19.34 -6.26
CA MET A 1 -0.63 18.68 -5.40
C MET A 1 -0.66 17.21 -5.78
N VAL A 2 0.42 16.72 -6.38
CA VAL A 2 0.50 15.35 -6.89
C VAL A 2 0.44 14.45 -5.67
N ALA A 3 -0.63 13.66 -5.52
CA ALA A 3 -0.64 12.58 -4.55
C ALA A 3 0.50 11.64 -4.97
N GLU A 4 1.64 11.74 -4.30
CA GLU A 4 2.78 10.86 -4.57
C GLU A 4 2.28 9.42 -4.40
N ASP A 5 2.39 8.64 -5.47
CA ASP A 5 1.98 7.24 -5.47
C ASP A 5 2.72 6.52 -4.32
N PHE A 6 2.03 5.67 -3.55
CA PHE A 6 2.69 4.93 -2.46
C PHE A 6 3.59 3.86 -3.04
N ILE A 7 4.88 4.06 -2.86
CA ILE A 7 5.91 3.14 -3.32
C ILE A 7 5.84 1.90 -2.43
N LEU A 8 5.48 0.77 -3.03
CA LEU A 8 5.57 -0.52 -2.35
C LEU A 8 7.04 -0.81 -2.07
N PRO A 9 7.37 -1.37 -0.89
CA PRO A 9 8.69 -1.91 -0.64
C PRO A 9 9.10 -2.88 -1.74
N ASP A 10 10.39 -2.93 -2.06
CA ASP A 10 10.89 -3.80 -3.13
C ASP A 10 10.60 -5.28 -2.81
N ASP A 11 10.66 -5.68 -1.54
CA ASP A 11 10.30 -7.04 -1.07
C ASP A 11 8.83 -7.38 -1.34
N VAL A 12 7.91 -6.47 -1.00
CA VAL A 12 6.47 -6.63 -1.26
C VAL A 12 6.21 -6.70 -2.77
N SER A 13 6.89 -5.86 -3.54
CA SER A 13 6.78 -5.86 -5.00
C SER A 13 7.26 -7.18 -5.63
N ALA A 14 8.31 -7.78 -5.06
CA ALA A 14 8.86 -9.07 -5.48
C ALA A 14 7.90 -10.21 -5.13
N MET A 15 7.38 -10.25 -3.89
CA MET A 15 6.40 -11.24 -3.42
C MET A 15 5.09 -11.16 -4.22
N ALA A 16 4.64 -9.95 -4.53
CA ALA A 16 3.47 -9.70 -5.39
C ALA A 16 3.72 -10.02 -6.87
N LYS A 17 4.93 -10.48 -7.23
CA LYS A 17 5.36 -10.82 -8.58
C LYS A 17 5.03 -9.74 -9.62
N LEU A 18 5.06 -8.46 -9.20
CA LEU A 18 4.70 -7.34 -10.08
C LEU A 18 5.69 -7.15 -11.25
N HIS A 19 6.85 -7.79 -11.17
CA HIS A 19 7.81 -7.91 -12.27
C HIS A 19 7.31 -8.80 -13.42
N LEU A 20 6.36 -9.71 -13.17
CA LEU A 20 5.75 -10.57 -14.18
C LEU A 20 4.52 -9.90 -14.85
N GLY A 21 3.97 -8.83 -14.28
CA GLY A 21 2.84 -8.09 -14.83
C GLY A 21 2.24 -7.08 -13.85
N LEU A 22 1.50 -6.09 -14.36
CA LEU A 22 0.76 -5.12 -13.55
C LEU A 22 -0.53 -5.75 -13.01
N THR A 23 -0.42 -6.53 -11.93
CA THR A 23 -1.56 -7.09 -11.21
C THR A 23 -2.10 -6.09 -10.20
N SER A 24 -3.43 -6.00 -10.10
CA SER A 24 -4.08 -5.39 -8.94
C SER A 24 -3.80 -6.25 -7.72
N ILE A 25 -3.46 -5.63 -6.59
CA ILE A 25 -3.37 -6.31 -5.30
C ILE A 25 -4.61 -5.98 -4.47
N THR A 26 -5.05 -6.91 -3.65
CA THR A 26 -6.15 -6.66 -2.73
C THR A 26 -5.58 -6.05 -1.46
N ILE A 27 -6.21 -4.98 -0.98
CA ILE A 27 -5.84 -4.30 0.25
C ILE A 27 -6.87 -4.65 1.31
N ARG A 28 -6.42 -5.13 2.46
CA ARG A 28 -7.27 -5.50 3.59
C ARG A 28 -6.90 -4.68 4.81
N LEU A 29 -7.83 -3.86 5.29
CA LEU A 29 -7.67 -2.96 6.42
C LEU A 29 -8.23 -3.65 7.67
N MET A 30 -7.37 -4.36 8.40
CA MET A 30 -7.74 -5.10 9.60
C MET A 30 -7.86 -4.21 10.84
N HIS A 31 -7.27 -3.01 10.81
CA HIS A 31 -7.35 -2.05 11.90
C HIS A 31 -8.72 -1.35 12.01
N LEU A 32 -9.59 -1.50 11.00
CA LEU A 32 -10.96 -0.97 11.00
C LEU A 32 -11.96 -2.01 11.48
N SER A 33 -13.06 -1.55 12.09
CA SER A 33 -14.18 -2.40 12.50
C SER A 33 -15.49 -1.90 11.89
N PRO A 34 -16.11 -2.64 10.94
CA PRO A 34 -15.66 -3.92 10.38
C PRO A 34 -14.41 -3.79 9.47
N PRO A 35 -13.63 -4.87 9.27
CA PRO A 35 -12.51 -4.85 8.34
C PRO A 35 -12.98 -4.52 6.92
N ILE A 36 -12.21 -3.69 6.22
CA ILE A 36 -12.51 -3.25 4.84
C ILE A 36 -11.52 -3.91 3.89
N GLU A 37 -12.02 -4.47 2.79
CA GLU A 37 -11.20 -5.05 1.74
C GLU A 37 -11.56 -4.43 0.39
N PHE A 38 -10.55 -4.07 -0.41
CA PHE A 38 -10.76 -3.57 -1.76
C PHE A 38 -9.56 -3.86 -2.68
N PRO A 39 -9.79 -4.13 -3.98
CA PRO A 39 -8.71 -4.22 -4.95
C PRO A 39 -8.13 -2.83 -5.23
N ASN A 40 -6.81 -2.74 -5.33
CA ASN A 40 -6.12 -1.54 -5.79
C ASN A 40 -5.17 -1.84 -6.94
N GLY A 41 -5.16 -0.95 -7.92
CA GLY A 41 -4.28 -1.08 -9.08
C GLY A 41 -2.84 -0.76 -8.70
N THR A 42 -1.89 -1.41 -9.37
CA THR A 42 -0.47 -1.08 -9.26
C THR A 42 0.00 -0.32 -10.50
N ARG A 43 1.10 0.41 -10.35
CA ARG A 43 1.82 1.11 -11.42
C ARG A 43 3.29 0.77 -11.31
N ARG A 44 3.91 0.48 -12.46
CA ARG A 44 5.36 0.30 -12.58
C ARG A 44 5.97 1.64 -12.91
N GLU A 45 6.96 2.04 -12.12
CA GLU A 45 7.78 3.21 -12.35
C GLU A 45 9.24 2.80 -12.58
N MET A 46 9.93 3.54 -13.43
CA MET A 46 11.35 3.30 -13.69
C MET A 46 12.18 4.03 -12.63
N LYS A 47 13.12 3.31 -12.00
CA LYS A 47 14.16 3.87 -11.13
C LYS A 47 15.43 4.07 -11.96
N GLU A 48 16.41 4.84 -11.45
CA GLU A 48 17.74 4.93 -12.07
C GLU A 48 18.40 3.55 -12.28
N LYS A 49 18.07 2.59 -11.39
CA LYS A 49 18.42 1.18 -11.53
C LYS A 49 17.17 0.32 -11.26
N GLY A 50 16.61 -0.24 -12.33
CA GLY A 50 15.50 -1.20 -12.26
C GLY A 50 14.12 -0.54 -12.23
N TYR A 51 13.18 -1.22 -11.60
CA TYR A 51 11.77 -0.80 -11.53
C TYR A 51 11.32 -0.74 -10.07
N ARG A 52 10.38 0.16 -9.79
CA ARG A 52 9.58 0.15 -8.55
C ARG A 52 8.12 0.06 -8.88
N TYR A 53 7.35 -0.36 -7.88
CA TYR A 53 5.91 -0.48 -8.01
C TYR A 53 5.26 0.42 -6.99
N ALA A 54 4.17 1.04 -7.40
CA ALA A 54 3.40 1.90 -6.54
C ALA A 54 1.92 1.60 -6.66
N LEU A 55 1.20 1.81 -5.55
CA LEU A 55 -0.25 1.76 -5.53
C LEU A 55 -0.81 2.95 -6.29
N ARG A 56 -1.77 2.70 -7.19
CA ARG A 56 -2.54 3.77 -7.83
C ARG A 56 -3.43 4.45 -6.80
N SER A 57 -3.69 5.74 -7.03
CA SER A 57 -4.67 6.52 -6.26
C SER A 57 -4.38 6.50 -4.76
N TRP A 58 -3.13 6.82 -4.38
CA TRP A 58 -2.69 6.86 -2.98
C TRP A 58 -3.64 7.62 -2.04
N LEU A 59 -4.15 8.77 -2.49
CA LEU A 59 -5.11 9.57 -1.73
C LEU A 59 -6.40 8.80 -1.39
N ARG A 60 -6.88 7.95 -2.32
CA ARG A 60 -8.05 7.11 -2.07
C ARG A 60 -7.75 6.07 -1.00
N PHE A 61 -6.59 5.41 -1.10
CA PHE A 61 -6.15 4.45 -0.08
C PHE A 61 -6.06 5.11 1.30
N MET A 62 -5.37 6.24 1.43
CA MET A 62 -5.22 6.94 2.71
C MET A 62 -6.57 7.33 3.31
N ASN A 63 -7.47 7.90 2.50
CA ASN A 63 -8.81 8.28 2.95
C ASN A 63 -9.65 7.07 3.40
N THR A 64 -9.57 5.95 2.67
CA THR A 64 -10.29 4.72 3.05
C THR A 64 -9.69 4.08 4.30
N ALA A 65 -8.36 4.14 4.46
CA ALA A 65 -7.66 3.59 5.61
C ALA A 65 -7.63 4.50 6.83
N GLY A 66 -8.02 5.77 6.69
CA GLY A 66 -7.90 6.77 7.74
C GLY A 66 -6.44 7.01 8.15
N ILE A 67 -5.52 6.98 7.18
CA ILE A 67 -4.09 7.17 7.40
C ILE A 67 -3.72 8.61 7.05
N GLU A 68 -3.01 9.29 7.94
CA GLU A 68 -2.45 10.61 7.70
C GLU A 68 -0.94 10.57 7.43
N VAL A 69 -0.43 11.64 6.82
CA VAL A 69 1.02 11.78 6.58
C VAL A 69 1.75 11.89 7.92
N GLY A 70 2.65 10.94 8.15
CA GLY A 70 3.44 10.81 9.38
C GLY A 70 3.08 9.56 10.18
N ASP A 71 1.88 9.01 9.97
CA ASP A 71 1.43 7.82 10.69
C ASP A 71 2.33 6.62 10.41
N THR A 72 2.54 5.81 11.45
CA THR A 72 3.28 4.56 11.31
C THR A 72 2.31 3.43 10.99
N VAL A 73 2.45 2.86 9.80
CA VAL A 73 1.59 1.78 9.29
C VAL A 73 2.33 0.45 9.40
N TYR A 74 1.73 -0.51 10.09
CA TYR A 74 2.17 -1.90 10.15
C TYR A 74 1.33 -2.71 9.17
N PHE A 75 2.02 -3.38 8.25
CA PHE A 75 1.37 -4.20 7.23
C PHE A 75 2.16 -5.49 7.00
N CYS A 76 1.44 -6.49 6.52
CA CYS A 76 1.97 -7.75 6.03
C CYS A 76 1.49 -7.98 4.59
N PHE A 77 2.26 -8.72 3.80
CA PHE A 77 1.84 -9.13 2.45
C PHE A 77 1.70 -10.65 2.39
N ASP A 78 0.50 -11.12 2.06
CA ASP A 78 0.23 -12.53 1.79
C ASP A 78 0.49 -12.83 0.32
N GLU A 79 1.54 -13.63 0.04
CA GLU A 79 1.91 -14.00 -1.32
C GLU A 79 0.87 -14.93 -1.98
N LEU A 80 0.19 -15.78 -1.22
CA LEU A 80 -0.75 -16.77 -1.76
C LEU A 80 -2.04 -16.09 -2.22
N GLU A 81 -2.57 -15.19 -1.41
CA GLU A 81 -3.80 -14.46 -1.71
C GLU A 81 -3.55 -13.14 -2.45
N GLN A 82 -2.29 -12.68 -2.55
CA GLN A 82 -1.91 -11.36 -3.08
C GLN A 82 -2.55 -10.21 -2.28
N HIS A 83 -2.61 -10.39 -0.96
CA HIS A 83 -3.27 -9.47 -0.03
C HIS A 83 -2.24 -8.60 0.71
N LEU A 84 -2.34 -7.28 0.55
CA LEU A 84 -1.66 -6.32 1.41
C LEU A 84 -2.55 -6.03 2.62
N ILE A 85 -2.17 -6.61 3.76
CA ILE A 85 -2.94 -6.54 5.00
C ILE A 85 -2.37 -5.41 5.86
N VAL A 86 -3.15 -4.36 6.08
CA VAL A 86 -2.83 -3.30 7.06
C VAL A 86 -3.35 -3.76 8.41
N GLU A 87 -2.43 -4.14 9.30
CA GLU A 87 -2.75 -4.71 10.62
C GLU A 87 -3.01 -3.61 11.64
N ARG A 88 -2.22 -2.54 11.58
CA ARG A 88 -2.27 -1.46 12.56
C ARG A 88 -1.79 -0.15 11.96
N VAL A 89 -2.48 0.93 12.30
CA VAL A 89 -2.04 2.30 12.04
C VAL A 89 -1.82 2.97 13.39
N VAL A 90 -0.64 3.53 13.59
CA VAL A 90 -0.29 4.31 14.78
C VAL A 90 -0.23 5.78 14.38
N PRO A 91 -1.17 6.62 14.85
CA PRO A 91 -1.18 8.03 14.53
C PRO A 91 0.12 8.70 14.96
N HIS A 92 0.68 9.55 14.11
CA HIS A 92 1.77 10.42 14.51
C HIS A 92 1.24 11.49 15.44
N ILE A 93 1.58 11.40 16.72
CA ILE A 93 1.23 12.44 17.69
C ILE A 93 2.05 13.68 17.32
N ARG A 94 1.39 14.66 16.70
CA ARG A 94 1.92 16.01 16.64
C ARG A 94 1.87 16.58 18.06
N CYS A 95 2.98 16.50 18.79
CA CYS A 95 3.17 17.35 19.97
C CYS A 95 3.02 18.80 19.49
N THR A 96 1.87 19.41 19.78
CA THR A 96 1.60 20.82 19.50
C THR A 96 1.68 21.59 20.80
#